data_AF-A0A8T0XQB0-F1
#
_entry.id   AF-A0A8T0XQB0-F1
#
_cell.length_a   1.000
_cell.length_b   1.000
_cell.length_c   1.000
_cell.angle_alpha   90.00
_cell.angle_beta   90.00
_cell.angle_gamma   90.00
#
_symmetry.space_group_name_H-M   'P 1'
#
loop_
_entity.id
_entity.type
_entity.pdbx_description
1 polymer ?
#
loop_
_entity_poly.entity_id
_entity_poly.type
_entity_poly.pdbx_seq_one_letter_code
_entity_poly.pdbx_strand_id
1 'polypeptide(L)'
;MAKPSGGGGGGLLDLEGHYAFYGAYHSNPVNVGIHELFVWPILLTAFLLLHLTAPFAHAAGIGAAVYGTYYFLLDRRAGALAALLCFLCWAASGALAARLGFSVGWKVVFVAQLFCWTMQFIGHGVFEKRAPALLDNLVQAFLMAPFFVLLEVNFCVAVVFWLPCCLRLIDNKITSRQSCLFQILHTFGGYEPYPGFHDKVSKMIEEARKEWEDKNSKKSS
;
A
#
# COMPACT_ATOMS: atom_id res chain seq x y z
N MET A 1 -8.77 -0.81 -18.28
CA MET A 1 -10.11 -0.58 -17.68
C MET A 1 -10.54 0.86 -17.92
N ALA A 2 -11.80 1.15 -18.29
CA ALA A 2 -12.28 2.53 -18.44
C ALA A 2 -12.59 3.10 -17.05
N LYS A 3 -12.33 4.39 -16.85
CA LYS A 3 -12.61 5.11 -15.59
C LYS A 3 -14.11 4.97 -15.27
N PRO A 4 -14.51 4.57 -14.04
CA PRO A 4 -15.92 4.53 -13.68
C PRO A 4 -16.54 5.90 -13.91
N SER A 5 -17.71 5.92 -14.56
CA SER A 5 -18.35 7.14 -15.07
C SER A 5 -19.25 7.86 -14.07
N GLY A 6 -19.20 7.49 -12.78
CA GLY A 6 -20.06 8.05 -11.73
C GLY A 6 -19.28 8.67 -10.57
N GLY A 7 -19.26 10.00 -10.53
CA GLY A 7 -19.01 10.79 -9.31
C GLY A 7 -17.54 11.13 -8.98
N GLY A 8 -17.21 12.43 -9.01
CA GLY A 8 -15.93 12.96 -8.56
C GLY A 8 -14.93 13.17 -9.69
N GLY A 9 -14.39 14.38 -9.83
CA GLY A 9 -13.61 14.80 -11.00
C GLY A 9 -12.34 13.99 -11.16
N GLY A 10 -12.08 13.53 -12.39
CA GLY A 10 -11.01 12.60 -12.71
C GLY A 10 -9.56 13.11 -12.64
N GLY A 11 -9.20 13.83 -11.58
CA GLY A 11 -7.86 14.34 -11.30
C GLY A 11 -6.99 13.37 -10.49
N LEU A 12 -5.73 13.77 -10.27
CA LEU A 12 -4.73 13.03 -9.50
C LEU A 12 -5.07 12.92 -8.00
N LEU A 13 -5.97 13.76 -7.49
CA LEU A 13 -6.40 13.78 -6.08
C LEU A 13 -7.83 13.25 -5.89
N ASP A 14 -8.33 12.50 -6.87
CA ASP A 14 -9.66 11.89 -6.83
C ASP A 14 -9.67 10.65 -5.95
N LEU A 15 -9.82 10.85 -4.63
CA LEU A 15 -9.79 9.77 -3.66
C LEU A 15 -10.80 8.66 -3.97
N GLU A 16 -12.06 9.03 -4.24
CA GLU A 16 -13.15 8.09 -4.50
C GLU A 16 -12.87 7.26 -5.76
N GLY A 17 -12.51 7.91 -6.87
CA GLY A 17 -12.21 7.21 -8.12
C GLY A 17 -10.97 6.33 -8.00
N HIS A 18 -9.94 6.78 -7.28
CA HIS A 18 -8.75 5.99 -7.04
C HIS A 18 -9.00 4.77 -6.16
N TYR A 19 -9.79 4.93 -5.09
CA TYR A 19 -10.17 3.84 -4.20
C TYR A 19 -11.08 2.85 -4.94
N ALA A 20 -12.08 3.33 -5.66
CA ALA A 20 -13.02 2.47 -6.39
C ALA A 20 -12.31 1.65 -7.48
N PHE A 21 -11.40 2.28 -8.23
CA PHE A 21 -10.60 1.56 -9.21
C PHE A 21 -9.77 0.47 -8.57
N TYR A 22 -9.07 0.76 -7.47
CA TYR A 22 -8.20 -0.22 -6.82
C TYR A 22 -9.03 -1.34 -6.17
N GLY A 23 -10.12 -1.00 -5.47
CA GLY A 23 -11.03 -1.95 -4.84
C GLY A 23 -11.72 -2.89 -5.83
N ALA A 24 -11.96 -2.46 -7.07
CA ALA A 24 -12.53 -3.33 -8.10
C ALA A 24 -11.64 -4.53 -8.51
N TYR A 25 -10.37 -4.56 -8.09
CA TYR A 25 -9.45 -5.70 -8.28
C TYR A 25 -9.26 -6.56 -7.02
N HIS A 26 -9.82 -6.16 -5.88
CA HIS A 26 -9.59 -6.80 -4.58
C HIS A 26 -10.93 -7.06 -3.89
N SER A 27 -11.58 -8.15 -4.26
CA SER A 27 -12.90 -8.55 -3.74
C SER A 27 -12.82 -9.75 -2.80
N ASN A 28 -11.80 -10.59 -2.97
CA ASN A 28 -11.60 -11.76 -2.16
C ASN A 28 -10.90 -11.38 -0.84
N PRO A 29 -11.46 -11.71 0.34
CA PRO A 29 -10.87 -11.34 1.62
C PRO A 29 -9.46 -11.90 1.83
N VAL A 30 -9.13 -13.05 1.21
CA VAL A 30 -7.77 -13.61 1.26
C VAL A 30 -6.80 -12.76 0.44
N ASN A 31 -7.20 -12.30 -0.74
CA ASN A 31 -6.38 -11.41 -1.55
C ASN A 31 -6.17 -10.06 -0.84
N VAL A 32 -7.23 -9.49 -0.27
CA VAL A 32 -7.16 -8.27 0.55
C VAL A 32 -6.15 -8.46 1.70
N GLY A 33 -6.24 -9.54 2.47
CA GLY A 33 -5.30 -9.82 3.56
C GLY A 33 -3.84 -10.03 3.09
N ILE A 34 -3.63 -10.63 1.91
CA ILE A 34 -2.31 -10.74 1.29
C ILE A 34 -1.75 -9.34 0.95
N HIS A 35 -2.55 -8.46 0.37
CA HIS A 35 -2.13 -7.09 0.07
C HIS A 35 -1.84 -6.29 1.34
N GLU A 36 -2.70 -6.39 2.34
CA GLU A 36 -2.51 -5.74 3.64
C GLU A 36 -1.18 -6.12 4.29
N LEU A 37 -0.83 -7.41 4.25
CA LEU A 37 0.37 -7.93 4.90
C LEU A 37 1.67 -7.56 4.16
N PHE A 38 1.66 -7.55 2.82
CA PHE A 38 2.90 -7.52 2.03
C PHE A 38 3.21 -6.19 1.33
N VAL A 39 2.25 -5.27 1.17
CA VAL A 39 2.49 -3.99 0.48
C VAL A 39 3.49 -3.09 1.23
N TRP A 40 3.38 -2.98 2.56
CA TRP A 40 4.32 -2.16 3.36
C TRP A 40 5.74 -2.73 3.43
N PRO A 41 5.95 -4.06 3.61
CA PRO A 41 7.26 -4.69 3.40
C PRO A 41 7.87 -4.42 2.02
N ILE A 42 7.06 -4.43 0.95
CA ILE A 42 7.52 -4.08 -0.41
C ILE A 42 8.03 -2.65 -0.45
N LEU A 43 7.29 -1.69 0.12
CA LEU A 43 7.71 -0.29 0.16
C LEU A 43 9.01 -0.08 0.95
N LEU A 44 9.14 -0.69 2.14
CA LEU A 44 10.37 -0.60 2.93
C LEU A 44 11.57 -1.14 2.16
N THR A 45 11.43 -2.34 1.58
CA THR A 45 12.54 -3.01 0.92
C THR A 45 12.90 -2.34 -0.40
N ALA A 46 11.94 -1.63 -1.03
CA ALA A 46 12.23 -0.73 -2.14
C ALA A 46 13.07 0.48 -1.70
N PHE A 47 12.74 1.12 -0.56
CA PHE A 47 13.59 2.18 -0.01
C PHE A 47 14.96 1.66 0.45
N LEU A 48 15.04 0.43 0.99
CA LEU A 48 16.30 -0.22 1.32
C LEU A 48 17.15 -0.41 0.06
N LEU A 49 16.55 -0.91 -1.03
CA LEU A 49 17.26 -1.03 -2.31
C LEU A 49 17.83 0.31 -2.75
N LEU A 50 17.03 1.38 -2.71
CA LEU A 50 17.48 2.73 -3.08
C LEU A 50 18.63 3.21 -2.18
N HIS A 51 18.58 2.99 -0.87
CA HIS A 51 19.70 3.34 0.01
C HIS A 51 20.98 2.54 -0.29
N LEU A 52 20.86 1.31 -0.81
CA LEU A 52 21.99 0.44 -1.11
C LEU A 52 22.60 0.65 -2.51
N THR A 53 21.79 1.05 -3.50
CA THR A 53 22.20 1.08 -4.91
C THR A 53 22.22 2.47 -5.53
N ALA A 54 21.46 3.42 -4.99
CA ALA A 54 21.30 4.70 -5.68
C ALA A 54 22.61 5.49 -5.59
N PRO A 55 23.12 6.05 -6.72
CA PRO A 55 24.21 7.01 -6.70
C PRO A 55 23.81 8.32 -6.00
N PHE A 56 22.52 8.46 -5.67
CA PHE A 56 21.94 9.56 -4.92
C PHE A 56 21.35 9.00 -3.62
N ALA A 57 22.08 9.11 -2.51
CA ALA A 57 21.64 8.67 -1.18
C ALA A 57 20.26 9.26 -0.75
N HIS A 58 19.80 10.31 -1.44
CA HIS A 58 18.54 11.01 -1.19
C HIS A 58 17.33 10.42 -1.92
N ALA A 59 17.50 9.47 -2.86
CA ALA A 59 16.40 8.96 -3.68
C ALA A 59 15.26 8.33 -2.83
N ALA A 60 15.61 7.59 -1.78
CA ALA A 60 14.63 7.02 -0.86
C ALA A 60 13.86 8.12 -0.10
N GLY A 61 14.53 9.22 0.27
CA GLY A 61 13.91 10.36 0.94
C GLY A 61 12.95 11.12 0.04
N ILE A 62 13.33 11.33 -1.23
CA ILE A 62 12.44 11.91 -2.25
C ILE A 62 11.21 11.03 -2.44
N GLY A 63 11.39 9.71 -2.55
CA GLY A 63 10.29 8.75 -2.65
C GLY A 63 9.32 8.89 -1.48
N ALA A 64 9.82 8.88 -0.24
CA ALA A 64 8.98 9.04 0.94
C ALA A 64 8.26 10.40 0.99
N ALA A 65 8.92 11.48 0.55
CA ALA A 65 8.32 12.81 0.48
C ALA A 65 7.19 12.88 -0.57
N VAL A 66 7.40 12.28 -1.75
CA VAL A 66 6.39 12.21 -2.81
C VAL A 66 5.18 11.43 -2.33
N TYR A 67 5.39 10.22 -1.82
CA TYR A 67 4.32 9.39 -1.28
C TYR A 67 3.56 10.08 -0.13
N GLY A 68 4.29 10.61 0.86
CA GLY A 68 3.68 11.28 2.01
C GLY A 68 2.90 12.54 1.62
N THR A 69 3.43 13.36 0.71
CA THR A 69 2.73 14.56 0.23
C THR A 69 1.47 14.17 -0.54
N TYR A 70 1.57 13.19 -1.43
CA TYR A 70 0.44 12.70 -2.20
C TYR A 70 -0.70 12.20 -1.28
N TYR A 71 -0.38 11.41 -0.26
CA TYR A 71 -1.39 10.90 0.68
C TYR A 71 -2.00 11.99 1.53
N PHE A 72 -1.19 12.93 2.04
CA PHE A 72 -1.69 14.05 2.82
C PHE A 72 -2.66 14.94 2.03
N LEU A 73 -2.42 15.08 0.71
CA LEU A 73 -3.30 15.82 -0.18
C LEU A 73 -4.59 15.05 -0.54
N LEU A 74 -4.56 13.71 -0.54
CA LEU A 74 -5.74 12.88 -0.78
C LEU A 74 -6.74 12.90 0.38
N ASP A 75 -6.25 12.74 1.61
CA ASP A 75 -7.04 12.85 2.83
C ASP A 75 -6.13 13.34 3.96
N ARG A 76 -6.51 14.43 4.65
CA ARG A 76 -5.60 15.06 5.62
C ARG A 76 -5.34 14.21 6.86
N ARG A 77 -6.28 13.36 7.29
CA ARG A 77 -6.15 12.60 8.55
C ARG A 77 -5.46 11.26 8.29
N ALA A 78 -6.05 10.42 7.44
CA ALA A 78 -5.44 9.17 7.03
C ALA A 78 -4.12 9.43 6.29
N GLY A 79 -4.06 10.46 5.44
CA GLY A 79 -2.84 10.82 4.74
C GLY A 79 -1.72 11.31 5.66
N ALA A 80 -2.02 11.96 6.79
CA ALA A 80 -0.99 12.29 7.78
C ALA A 80 -0.39 11.03 8.41
N LEU A 81 -1.22 10.03 8.73
CA LEU A 81 -0.74 8.75 9.22
C LEU A 81 0.06 8.01 8.14
N ALA A 82 -0.42 7.99 6.90
CA ALA A 82 0.29 7.41 5.75
C ALA A 82 1.67 8.04 5.55
N ALA A 83 1.73 9.37 5.60
CA ALA A 83 2.96 10.14 5.46
C ALA A 83 3.95 9.82 6.58
N LEU A 84 3.48 9.70 7.82
CA LEU A 84 4.29 9.25 8.95
C LEU A 84 4.86 7.85 8.71
N LEU A 85 4.04 6.92 8.21
CA LEU A 85 4.49 5.56 7.93
C LEU A 85 5.50 5.50 6.77
N CYS A 86 5.32 6.29 5.72
CA CYS A 86 6.31 6.44 4.65
C CYS A 86 7.64 6.98 5.19
N PHE A 87 7.59 7.99 6.06
CA PHE A 87 8.77 8.52 6.74
C PHE A 87 9.46 7.47 7.61
N LEU A 88 8.70 6.68 8.39
CA LEU A 88 9.23 5.59 9.20
C LEU A 88 9.87 4.50 8.34
N CYS A 89 9.27 4.15 7.19
CA CYS A 89 9.86 3.22 6.24
C CYS A 89 11.20 3.75 5.69
N TRP A 90 11.24 5.03 5.32
CA TRP A 90 12.48 5.67 4.87
C TRP A 90 13.56 5.61 5.96
N ALA A 91 13.26 6.09 7.17
CA ALA A 91 14.22 6.11 8.28
C ALA A 91 14.70 4.69 8.66
N ALA A 92 13.79 3.73 8.75
CA ALA A 92 14.10 2.34 9.07
C ALA A 92 14.97 1.70 7.97
N SER A 93 14.65 1.93 6.70
CA SER A 93 15.45 1.40 5.59
C SER A 93 16.87 1.99 5.56
N GLY A 94 17.04 3.26 5.90
CA GLY A 94 18.36 3.90 5.99
C GLY A 94 19.19 3.33 7.14
N ALA A 95 18.57 3.15 8.31
CA ALA A 95 19.22 2.50 9.46
C ALA A 95 19.62 1.05 9.14
N LEU A 96 18.77 0.31 8.42
CA LEU A 96 19.03 -1.06 8.01
C LEU A 96 20.15 -1.13 6.96
N ALA A 97 20.17 -0.21 5.99
CA ALA A 97 21.24 -0.10 5.00
C ALA A 97 22.60 0.14 5.66
N ALA A 98 22.67 1.06 6.63
CA ALA A 98 23.88 1.36 7.37
C ALA A 98 24.41 0.16 8.18
N ARG A 99 23.52 -0.72 8.63
CA ARG A 99 23.87 -1.90 9.44
C ARG A 99 24.28 -3.12 8.62
N LEU A 100 23.53 -3.41 7.57
CA LEU A 100 23.74 -4.61 6.75
C LEU A 100 24.83 -4.40 5.70
N GLY A 101 25.04 -3.15 5.26
CA GLY A 101 25.84 -2.84 4.08
C GLY A 101 25.28 -3.49 2.81
N PHE A 102 25.97 -3.29 1.69
CA PHE A 102 25.52 -3.80 0.40
C PHE A 102 25.44 -5.34 0.38
N SER A 103 26.52 -6.04 0.74
CA SER A 103 26.67 -7.51 0.59
C SER A 103 25.53 -8.33 1.21
N VAL A 104 25.05 -7.93 2.38
CA VAL A 104 23.91 -8.59 3.05
C VAL A 104 22.59 -7.90 2.68
N GLY A 105 22.58 -6.57 2.61
CA GLY A 105 21.37 -5.80 2.36
C GLY A 105 20.66 -6.15 1.05
N TRP A 106 21.40 -6.32 -0.05
CA TRP A 106 20.77 -6.65 -1.34
C TRP A 106 20.11 -8.04 -1.33
N LYS A 107 20.65 -8.99 -0.55
CA LYS A 107 20.06 -10.34 -0.40
C LYS A 107 18.75 -10.26 0.36
N VAL A 108 18.70 -9.45 1.42
CA VAL A 108 17.47 -9.19 2.18
C VAL A 108 16.41 -8.57 1.27
N VAL A 109 16.78 -7.55 0.48
CA VAL A 109 15.87 -6.96 -0.52
C VAL A 109 15.37 -8.01 -1.50
N PHE A 110 16.28 -8.79 -2.10
CA PHE A 110 15.93 -9.77 -3.12
C PHE A 110 14.94 -10.82 -2.60
N VAL A 111 15.22 -11.43 -1.44
CA VAL A 111 14.34 -12.43 -0.83
C VAL A 111 12.99 -11.82 -0.47
N ALA A 112 12.98 -10.64 0.15
CA ALA A 112 11.73 -10.01 0.57
C ALA A 112 10.86 -9.59 -0.62
N GLN A 113 11.44 -8.95 -1.63
CA GLN A 113 10.72 -8.54 -2.85
C GLN A 113 10.18 -9.76 -3.59
N LEU A 114 11.00 -10.78 -3.81
CA LEU A 114 10.57 -12.00 -4.50
C LEU A 114 9.40 -12.66 -3.77
N PHE A 115 9.51 -12.84 -2.45
CA PHE A 115 8.47 -13.48 -1.65
C PHE A 115 7.18 -12.66 -1.61
N CYS A 116 7.27 -11.37 -1.29
CA CYS A 116 6.10 -10.50 -1.16
C CYS A 116 5.35 -10.37 -2.48
N TRP A 117 6.06 -10.11 -3.59
CA TRP A 117 5.42 -10.03 -4.92
C TRP A 117 4.81 -11.35 -5.37
N THR A 118 5.47 -12.48 -5.10
CA THR A 118 4.90 -13.80 -5.40
C THR A 118 3.54 -13.97 -4.71
N MET A 119 3.46 -13.57 -3.44
CA MET A 119 2.18 -13.60 -2.71
C MET A 119 1.14 -12.65 -3.32
N GLN A 120 1.50 -11.42 -3.71
CA GLN A 120 0.58 -10.50 -4.42
C GLN A 120 0.01 -11.13 -5.71
N PHE A 121 0.88 -11.76 -6.51
CA PHE A 121 0.47 -12.41 -7.75
C PHE A 121 -0.39 -13.66 -7.51
N ILE A 122 -0.11 -14.43 -6.45
CA ILE A 122 -0.99 -15.54 -6.02
C ILE A 122 -2.36 -15.00 -5.61
N GLY A 123 -2.40 -13.90 -4.86
CA GLY A 123 -3.60 -13.15 -4.52
C GLY A 123 -4.51 -12.93 -5.73
N HIS A 124 -3.98 -12.27 -6.75
CA HIS A 124 -4.71 -11.98 -7.98
C HIS A 124 -5.00 -13.22 -8.84
N GLY A 125 -4.01 -14.10 -9.05
CA GLY A 125 -4.12 -15.23 -9.97
C GLY A 125 -5.01 -16.36 -9.45
N VAL A 126 -4.89 -16.71 -8.17
CA VAL A 126 -5.60 -17.84 -7.57
C VAL A 126 -6.93 -17.41 -6.97
N PHE A 127 -6.96 -16.31 -6.22
CA PHE A 127 -8.14 -15.91 -5.45
C PHE A 127 -9.08 -14.98 -6.22
N GLU A 128 -8.55 -13.99 -6.94
CA GLU A 128 -9.36 -13.10 -7.80
C GLU A 128 -9.59 -13.68 -9.20
N LYS A 129 -8.73 -14.61 -9.64
CA LYS A 129 -8.72 -15.16 -11.01
C LYS A 129 -8.68 -14.06 -12.08
N ARG A 130 -8.00 -12.95 -11.76
CA ARG A 130 -7.96 -11.75 -12.58
C ARG A 130 -6.54 -11.20 -12.64
N ALA A 131 -6.21 -10.56 -13.75
CA ALA A 131 -4.96 -9.81 -13.89
C ALA A 131 -4.85 -8.69 -12.84
N PRO A 132 -3.67 -8.45 -12.27
CA PRO A 132 -3.46 -7.39 -11.30
C PRO A 132 -3.64 -5.99 -11.91
N ALA A 133 -4.07 -5.03 -11.08
CA ALA A 133 -4.32 -3.63 -11.50
C ALA A 133 -3.10 -2.94 -12.12
N LEU A 134 -1.88 -3.40 -11.79
CA LEU A 134 -0.62 -2.90 -12.36
C LEU A 134 -0.54 -3.03 -13.88
N LEU A 135 -1.25 -3.99 -14.49
CA LEU A 135 -1.28 -4.16 -15.94
C LEU A 135 -2.23 -3.18 -16.64
N ASP A 136 -3.15 -2.58 -15.89
CA ASP A 136 -4.12 -1.60 -16.40
C ASP A 136 -3.67 -0.16 -16.14
N ASN A 137 -3.08 0.13 -14.97
CA ASN A 137 -2.56 1.45 -14.63
C ASN A 137 -1.43 1.36 -13.59
N LEU A 138 -0.19 1.33 -14.09
CA LEU A 138 1.01 1.16 -13.27
C LEU A 138 1.15 2.24 -12.19
N VAL A 139 1.06 3.52 -12.58
CA VAL A 139 1.28 4.65 -11.67
C VAL A 139 0.25 4.64 -10.56
N GLN A 140 -1.02 4.44 -10.90
CA GLN A 140 -2.08 4.38 -9.91
C GLN A 140 -1.95 3.17 -9.00
N ALA A 141 -1.60 1.99 -9.53
CA ALA A 141 -1.43 0.78 -8.72
C ALA A 141 -0.33 0.98 -7.66
N PHE A 142 0.81 1.56 -8.05
CA PHE A 142 1.92 1.80 -7.12
C PHE A 142 1.68 2.94 -6.13
N LEU A 143 1.00 4.01 -6.55
CA LEU A 143 0.67 5.11 -5.66
C LEU A 143 -0.44 4.74 -4.69
N MET A 144 -1.47 4.01 -5.11
CA MET A 144 -2.63 3.73 -4.26
C MET A 144 -2.45 2.54 -3.34
N ALA A 145 -1.63 1.55 -3.68
CA ALA A 145 -1.56 0.30 -2.89
C ALA A 145 -1.28 0.53 -1.39
N PRO A 146 -0.27 1.33 -0.97
CA PRO A 146 -0.03 1.53 0.46
C PRO A 146 -1.16 2.31 1.16
N PHE A 147 -1.78 3.26 0.45
CA PHE A 147 -2.85 4.07 1.00
C PHE A 147 -4.19 3.33 1.10
N PHE A 148 -4.50 2.49 0.11
CA PHE A 148 -5.66 1.60 0.14
C PHE A 148 -5.59 0.66 1.34
N VAL A 149 -4.43 0.02 1.53
CA VAL A 149 -4.18 -0.86 2.70
C VAL A 149 -4.35 -0.13 4.02
N LEU A 150 -3.99 1.16 4.09
CA LEU A 150 -4.16 1.99 5.29
C LEU A 150 -5.63 2.28 5.63
N LEU A 151 -6.45 2.50 4.62
CA LEU A 151 -7.87 2.81 4.78
C LEU A 151 -8.74 1.57 5.01
N GLU A 152 -8.23 0.39 4.67
CA GLU A 152 -8.90 -0.86 5.00
C GLU A 152 -8.87 -1.16 6.51
N VAL A 153 -10.01 -1.61 7.04
CA VAL A 153 -10.28 -1.66 8.49
C VAL A 153 -9.32 -2.59 9.26
N ASN A 154 -8.69 -3.56 8.59
CA ASN A 154 -7.75 -4.51 9.19
C ASN A 154 -6.30 -4.01 9.26
N PHE A 155 -6.03 -2.80 8.75
CA PHE A 155 -4.70 -2.20 8.66
C PHE A 155 -3.87 -2.25 9.95
N CYS A 156 -4.55 -2.07 11.09
CA CYS A 156 -3.91 -2.09 12.41
C CYS A 156 -3.09 -3.37 12.63
N VAL A 157 -3.48 -4.51 12.08
CA VAL A 157 -2.79 -5.79 12.29
C VAL A 157 -1.46 -5.80 11.54
N ALA A 158 -1.45 -5.53 10.24
CA ALA A 158 -0.24 -5.68 9.40
C ALA A 158 0.91 -4.76 9.85
N VAL A 159 0.63 -3.48 10.12
CA VAL A 159 1.67 -2.54 10.57
C VAL A 159 2.13 -2.81 12.00
N VAL A 160 1.22 -3.24 12.88
CA VAL A 160 1.58 -3.61 14.26
C VAL A 160 2.44 -4.86 14.32
N PHE A 161 2.25 -5.84 13.44
CA PHE A 161 3.12 -7.01 13.43
C PHE A 161 4.46 -6.73 12.75
N TRP A 162 4.45 -5.91 11.70
CA TRP A 162 5.62 -5.67 10.87
C TRP A 162 6.61 -4.68 11.48
N LEU A 163 6.16 -3.51 11.94
CA LEU A 163 7.05 -2.46 12.41
C LEU A 163 7.91 -2.88 13.63
N PRO A 164 7.37 -3.59 14.64
CA PRO A 164 8.15 -4.18 15.72
C PRO A 164 9.18 -5.22 15.26
N CYS A 165 8.90 -5.97 14.20
CA CYS A 165 9.81 -6.96 13.66
C CYS A 165 10.99 -6.27 12.95
N CYS A 166 10.70 -5.26 12.12
CA CYS A 166 11.73 -4.43 11.50
C CYS A 166 12.56 -3.63 12.51
N LEU A 167 11.93 -3.05 13.53
CA LEU A 167 12.63 -2.32 14.58
C LEU A 167 13.51 -3.25 15.43
N ARG A 168 13.13 -4.51 15.66
CA ARG A 168 13.99 -5.51 16.33
C ARG A 168 15.25 -5.85 15.52
N LEU A 169 15.16 -5.87 14.20
CA LEU A 169 16.35 -6.00 13.34
C LEU A 169 17.29 -4.79 13.48
N ILE A 170 16.78 -3.64 13.92
CA ILE A 170 17.51 -2.39 14.12
C ILE A 170 17.89 -2.17 15.59
N ASP A 171 17.23 -2.67 16.61
CA ASP A 171 17.75 -2.65 17.99
C ASP A 171 16.88 -3.55 18.86
N ASN A 172 17.49 -4.50 19.55
CA ASN A 172 16.80 -5.37 20.49
C ASN A 172 16.28 -4.59 21.73
N LYS A 173 16.68 -3.32 21.92
CA LYS A 173 16.24 -2.46 23.03
C LYS A 173 15.01 -1.59 22.75
N ILE A 174 14.47 -1.54 21.52
CA ILE A 174 13.35 -0.66 21.12
C ILE A 174 11.95 -1.15 21.57
N THR A 175 11.88 -2.09 22.51
CA THR A 175 10.61 -2.71 22.94
C THR A 175 9.68 -1.77 23.74
N SER A 176 10.20 -0.73 24.43
CA SER A 176 9.36 0.07 25.36
C SER A 176 8.55 1.22 24.74
N ARG A 177 8.78 1.58 23.46
CA ARG A 177 8.09 2.73 22.80
C ARG A 177 6.98 2.35 21.82
N GLN A 178 6.66 1.07 21.67
CA GLN A 178 5.67 0.58 20.69
C GLN A 178 4.22 0.92 21.06
N SER A 179 3.93 1.19 22.34
CA SER A 179 2.58 1.45 22.83
C SER A 179 1.94 2.71 22.24
N CYS A 180 2.72 3.76 21.97
CA CYS A 180 2.17 5.03 21.48
C CYS A 180 1.72 4.93 20.01
N LEU A 181 2.50 4.24 19.16
CA LEU A 181 2.08 4.00 17.78
C LEU A 181 0.86 3.08 17.71
N PHE A 182 0.82 2.04 18.54
CA PHE A 182 -0.32 1.13 18.62
C PHE A 182 -1.61 1.90 18.98
N GLN A 183 -1.52 2.85 19.90
CA GLN A 183 -2.64 3.71 20.29
C GLN A 183 -3.09 4.65 19.16
N ILE A 184 -2.14 5.21 18.40
CA ILE A 184 -2.44 6.03 17.23
C ILE A 184 -3.15 5.19 16.17
N LEU A 185 -2.62 4.00 15.83
CA LEU A 185 -3.22 3.12 14.82
C LEU A 185 -4.64 2.70 15.18
N HIS A 186 -4.89 2.33 16.44
CA HIS A 186 -6.23 1.95 16.91
C HIS A 186 -7.24 3.11 16.84
N THR A 187 -6.78 4.36 16.83
CA THR A 187 -7.66 5.55 16.66
C THR A 187 -8.20 5.65 15.24
N PHE A 188 -7.57 4.99 14.26
CA PHE A 188 -8.03 4.93 12.87
C PHE A 188 -8.87 3.69 12.56
N GLY A 189 -9.10 2.80 13.54
CA GLY A 189 -10.03 1.67 13.37
C GLY A 189 -11.44 2.18 13.08
N GLY A 190 -11.97 1.89 11.89
CA GLY A 190 -13.27 2.41 11.44
C GLY A 190 -13.24 3.88 11.03
N TYR A 191 -12.07 4.42 10.67
CA TYR A 191 -11.96 5.75 10.09
C TYR A 191 -12.70 5.83 8.75
N GLU A 192 -13.57 6.83 8.61
CA GLU A 192 -14.21 7.17 7.35
C GLU A 192 -13.83 8.62 6.97
N PRO A 193 -13.34 8.88 5.74
CA PRO A 193 -12.96 10.24 5.30
C PRO A 193 -14.05 11.30 5.49
N TYR A 194 -15.30 10.92 5.20
CA TYR A 194 -16.51 11.68 5.47
C TYR A 194 -17.72 10.73 5.50
N PRO A 195 -18.84 11.09 6.16
CA PRO A 195 -19.97 10.18 6.31
C PRO A 195 -20.50 9.64 4.98
N GLY A 196 -20.56 8.30 4.85
CA GLY A 196 -21.08 7.61 3.66
C GLY A 196 -20.05 7.44 2.52
N PHE A 197 -18.77 7.70 2.78
CA PHE A 197 -17.67 7.38 1.86
C PHE A 197 -17.66 5.90 1.47
N HIS A 198 -17.73 4.97 2.44
CA HIS A 198 -17.67 3.55 2.14
C HIS A 198 -18.88 3.07 1.32
N ASP A 199 -20.07 3.57 1.62
CA ASP A 199 -21.28 3.25 0.85
C ASP A 199 -21.18 3.73 -0.59
N LYS A 200 -20.67 4.96 -0.79
CA LYS A 200 -20.50 5.55 -2.12
C LYS A 200 -19.46 4.78 -2.93
N VAL A 201 -18.30 4.54 -2.36
CA VAL A 201 -17.20 3.86 -3.03
C VAL A 201 -17.54 2.39 -3.28
N SER A 202 -18.28 1.72 -2.39
CA SER A 202 -18.76 0.35 -2.63
C SER A 202 -19.64 0.28 -3.88
N LYS A 203 -20.57 1.23 -4.06
CA LYS A 203 -21.38 1.30 -5.30
C LYS A 203 -20.51 1.49 -6.54
N MET A 204 -19.52 2.38 -6.47
CA MET A 204 -18.58 2.61 -7.58
C MET A 204 -17.76 1.34 -7.91
N ILE A 205 -17.34 0.58 -6.89
CA ILE A 205 -16.64 -0.70 -7.05
C ILE A 205 -17.55 -1.73 -7.73
N GLU A 206 -18.81 -1.82 -7.32
CA GLU A 206 -19.79 -2.73 -7.92
C GLU A 206 -20.08 -2.40 -9.38
N GLU A 207 -20.26 -1.12 -9.70
CA GLU A 207 -20.46 -0.63 -11.07
C GLU A 207 -19.23 -0.93 -11.94
N ALA A 208 -18.04 -0.59 -11.45
CA ALA A 208 -16.78 -0.84 -12.14
C ALA A 208 -16.54 -2.33 -12.42
N ARG A 209 -17.01 -3.21 -11.52
CA ARG A 209 -16.95 -4.67 -11.69
C ARG A 209 -17.92 -5.16 -12.74
N LYS A 210 -19.19 -4.74 -12.69
CA LYS A 210 -20.21 -5.10 -13.69
C LYS A 210 -19.76 -4.71 -15.10
N GLU A 211 -19.22 -3.50 -15.26
CA GLU A 211 -18.66 -3.06 -16.54
C GLU A 211 -17.52 -3.96 -17.05
N TRP A 212 -16.69 -4.48 -16.16
CA TRP A 212 -15.59 -5.38 -16.52
C TRP A 212 -16.11 -6.77 -16.92
N GLU A 213 -17.08 -7.31 -16.17
CA GLU A 213 -17.75 -8.57 -16.47
C GLU A 213 -18.45 -8.50 -17.85
N ASP A 214 -19.18 -7.43 -18.12
CA ASP A 214 -19.86 -7.19 -19.40
C ASP A 214 -18.88 -7.05 -20.57
N LYS A 215 -17.72 -6.42 -20.35
CA LYS A 215 -16.69 -6.29 -21.39
C LYS A 215 -16.02 -7.62 -21.70
N ASN A 216 -15.84 -8.49 -20.70
CA ASN A 216 -15.21 -9.79 -20.91
C ASN A 216 -16.17 -10.81 -21.51
N SER A 217 -17.44 -10.82 -21.10
CA SER A 217 -18.46 -11.69 -21.71
C SER A 217 -18.63 -11.40 -23.21
N LYS A 218 -18.57 -10.12 -23.60
CA LYS A 218 -18.56 -9.68 -25.00
C LYS A 218 -17.29 -10.04 -25.78
N LYS A 219 -16.14 -10.22 -25.11
CA LYS A 219 -14.90 -10.67 -25.77
C LYS A 219 -14.84 -12.19 -25.96
N SER A 220 -15.57 -12.94 -25.13
CA SER A 220 -15.67 -14.40 -25.21
C SER A 220 -16.83 -14.90 -26.07
N SER A 221 -17.67 -14.01 -26.60
CA SER A 221 -18.77 -14.30 -27.53
C SER A 221 -18.36 -13.96 -28.96
#